data_AF-A0A0Q4F8S5-F1
#
_entry.id   AF-A0A0Q4F8S5-F1
#
_cell.length_a   1.000
_cell.length_b   1.000
_cell.length_c   1.000
_cell.angle_alpha   90.00
_cell.angle_beta   90.00
_cell.angle_gamma   90.00
#
_symmetry.space_group_name_H-M   'P 1'
#
loop_
_entity.id
_entity.type
_entity.pdbx_description
1 polymer ?
#
loop_
_entity_poly.entity_id
_entity_poly.type
_entity_poly.pdbx_seq_one_letter_code
_entity_poly.pdbx_strand_id
1 'polypeptide(L)'
;MPSSAYMMVQEFMYSRRVAHVRSTLPRRRFVGALVAILIVAIGVVADQFVKEWAIEVLSDSPPIEILPTFSLDLAFNPGVAFGMGAEFGPLVGVILIGILMSLTGWLAVLVWRGNHLVDTLLLSLVLAGGVGNVIDRVSRAPDSAPLTGEVVDYLAVSWFAIFNLADVFAVGGVLAWIVVVMVRSRRQSADE
;
A
#
# COMPACT_ATOMS: atom_id res chain seq x y z
N MET A 1 9.45 16.73 55.55
CA MET A 1 9.65 15.43 54.86
C MET A 1 8.28 14.89 54.48
N PRO A 2 8.04 14.44 53.24
CA PRO A 2 6.77 13.83 52.88
C PRO A 2 6.55 12.55 53.71
N SER A 3 5.31 12.27 54.11
CA SER A 3 5.00 11.11 54.95
C SER A 3 5.23 9.79 54.20
N SER A 4 5.63 8.73 54.91
CA SER A 4 5.87 7.38 54.38
C SER A 4 4.69 6.86 53.53
N ALA A 5 3.45 7.18 53.93
CA ALA A 5 2.24 6.82 53.20
C ALA A 5 2.16 7.50 51.83
N TYR A 6 2.61 8.76 51.72
CA TYR A 6 2.59 9.52 50.47
C TYR A 6 3.58 8.94 49.45
N MET A 7 4.77 8.50 49.89
CA MET A 7 5.73 7.82 49.03
C MET A 7 5.23 6.45 48.55
N MET A 8 4.58 5.67 49.42
CA MET A 8 4.05 4.36 49.04
C MET A 8 2.93 4.46 48.00
N VAL A 9 2.04 5.44 48.11
CA VAL A 9 0.98 5.70 47.12
C VAL A 9 1.57 6.15 45.78
N GLN A 10 2.59 7.01 45.80
CA GLN A 10 3.29 7.45 44.60
C GLN A 10 4.01 6.30 43.89
N GLU A 11 4.76 5.46 44.61
CA GLU A 11 5.40 4.27 44.04
C GLU A 11 4.39 3.26 43.48
N PHE A 12 3.30 3.02 44.20
CA PHE A 12 2.24 2.13 43.72
C PHE A 12 1.58 2.65 42.44
N MET A 13 1.26 3.94 42.40
CA MET A 13 0.66 4.60 41.23
C MET A 13 1.64 4.66 40.05
N TYR A 14 2.93 4.90 40.31
CA TYR A 14 3.98 4.90 39.31
C TYR A 14 4.22 3.50 38.74
N SER A 15 4.35 2.49 39.61
CA SER A 15 4.49 1.07 39.26
C SER A 15 3.33 0.58 38.40
N ARG A 16 2.08 0.90 38.77
CA ARG A 16 0.91 0.55 37.95
C ARG A 16 0.90 1.27 36.60
N ARG A 17 1.31 2.54 36.53
CA ARG A 17 1.43 3.27 35.26
C ARG A 17 2.47 2.65 34.33
N VAL A 18 3.66 2.33 34.85
CA VAL A 18 4.78 1.76 34.09
C VAL A 18 4.47 0.32 33.65
N ALA A 19 3.83 -0.49 34.50
CA ALA A 19 3.40 -1.84 34.14
C ALA A 19 2.32 -1.83 33.03
N HIS A 20 1.40 -0.88 33.07
CA HIS A 20 0.35 -0.76 32.05
C HIS A 20 0.90 -0.30 30.68
N VAL A 21 1.85 0.64 30.67
CA VAL A 21 2.54 1.10 29.45
C VAL A 21 3.36 -0.02 28.81
N ARG A 22 4.04 -0.88 29.59
CA ARG A 22 4.79 -2.04 29.06
C ARG A 22 3.89 -3.14 28.48
N SER A 23 2.66 -3.30 29.00
CA SER A 23 1.74 -4.37 28.55
C SER A 23 1.04 -4.12 27.21
N THR A 24 0.96 -2.87 26.74
CA THR A 24 0.15 -2.49 25.56
C THR A 24 0.94 -2.38 24.26
N LEU A 25 2.27 -2.22 24.34
CA LEU A 25 3.16 -2.11 23.18
C LEU A 25 3.21 -3.37 22.30
N PRO A 26 3.30 -4.60 22.84
CA PRO A 26 3.30 -5.82 22.04
C PRO A 26 1.98 -5.99 21.27
N ARG A 27 0.86 -5.65 21.91
CA ARG A 27 -0.48 -5.74 21.30
C ARG A 27 -0.65 -4.76 20.14
N ARG A 28 -0.18 -3.51 20.28
CA ARG A 28 -0.27 -2.51 19.20
C ARG A 28 0.59 -2.90 17.98
N ARG A 29 1.81 -3.41 18.22
CA ARG A 29 2.69 -3.92 17.14
C ARG A 29 2.05 -5.09 16.41
N PHE A 30 1.51 -6.04 17.16
CA PHE A 30 0.84 -7.21 16.59
C PHE A 30 -0.38 -6.84 15.77
N VAL A 31 -1.26 -5.97 16.31
CA VAL A 31 -2.43 -5.47 15.58
C VAL A 31 -2.01 -4.71 14.32
N GLY A 32 -0.99 -3.84 14.40
CA GLY A 32 -0.48 -3.13 13.22
C GLY A 32 0.04 -4.08 12.15
N ALA A 33 0.83 -5.09 12.52
CA ALA A 33 1.34 -6.08 11.57
C ALA A 33 0.21 -6.91 10.94
N LEU A 34 -0.76 -7.36 11.73
CA LEU A 34 -1.92 -8.09 11.21
C LEU A 34 -2.75 -7.25 10.26
N VAL A 35 -3.02 -5.99 10.62
CA VAL A 35 -3.75 -5.06 9.74
C VAL A 35 -2.99 -4.85 8.45
N ALA A 36 -1.67 -4.67 8.52
CA ALA A 36 -0.86 -4.51 7.31
C ALA A 36 -0.96 -5.73 6.39
N ILE A 37 -0.79 -6.93 6.95
CA ILE A 37 -0.87 -8.19 6.19
C ILE A 37 -2.24 -8.36 5.55
N LEU A 38 -3.32 -8.14 6.32
CA LEU A 38 -4.69 -8.28 5.81
C LEU A 38 -5.00 -7.29 4.70
N ILE A 39 -4.58 -6.02 4.84
CA ILE A 39 -4.81 -5.00 3.81
C ILE A 39 -4.04 -5.33 2.53
N VAL A 40 -2.78 -5.74 2.65
CA VAL A 40 -1.99 -6.18 1.50
C VAL A 40 -2.65 -7.39 0.83
N ALA A 41 -3.00 -8.42 1.59
CA ALA A 41 -3.60 -9.64 1.05
C ALA A 41 -4.94 -9.36 0.35
N ILE A 42 -5.85 -8.62 1.01
CA ILE A 42 -7.16 -8.28 0.44
C ILE A 42 -7.00 -7.40 -0.80
N GLY A 43 -6.12 -6.40 -0.75
CA GLY A 43 -5.88 -5.51 -1.89
C GLY A 43 -5.31 -6.27 -3.09
N VAL A 44 -4.33 -7.15 -2.87
CA VAL A 44 -3.76 -7.99 -3.94
C VAL A 44 -4.81 -8.92 -4.53
N VAL A 45 -5.60 -9.61 -3.69
CA VAL A 45 -6.66 -10.50 -4.18
C VAL A 45 -7.70 -9.74 -4.99
N ALA A 46 -8.11 -8.55 -4.53
CA ALA A 46 -9.05 -7.71 -5.25
C ALA A 46 -8.50 -7.26 -6.61
N ASP A 47 -7.25 -6.79 -6.65
CA ASP A 47 -6.59 -6.39 -7.91
C ASP A 47 -6.55 -7.55 -8.91
N GLN A 48 -6.02 -8.70 -8.48
CA GLN A 48 -5.87 -9.87 -9.34
C GLN A 48 -7.21 -10.40 -9.83
N PHE A 49 -8.24 -10.41 -8.96
CA PHE A 49 -9.59 -10.81 -9.36
C PHE A 49 -10.15 -9.90 -10.47
N VAL A 50 -10.01 -8.59 -10.33
CA VAL A 50 -10.53 -7.65 -11.34
C VAL A 50 -9.73 -7.73 -12.63
N LYS A 51 -8.41 -7.98 -12.57
CA LYS A 51 -7.58 -8.18 -13.78
C LYS A 51 -7.99 -9.42 -14.56
N GLU A 52 -8.20 -10.55 -13.89
CA GLU A 52 -8.68 -11.77 -14.56
C GLU A 52 -10.08 -11.57 -15.15
N TRP A 53 -10.98 -10.91 -14.41
CA TRP A 53 -12.29 -10.53 -14.93
C TRP A 53 -12.19 -9.62 -16.17
N ALA A 54 -11.28 -8.63 -16.15
CA ALA A 54 -11.08 -7.72 -17.27
C ALA A 54 -10.57 -8.46 -18.50
N ILE A 55 -9.61 -9.38 -18.35
CA ILE A 55 -9.15 -10.23 -19.45
C ILE A 55 -10.31 -11.04 -20.04
N GLU A 56 -11.10 -11.70 -19.19
CA GLU A 56 -12.20 -12.56 -19.66
C GLU A 56 -13.29 -11.76 -20.41
N VAL A 57 -13.65 -10.58 -19.92
CA VAL A 57 -14.79 -9.81 -20.46
C VAL A 57 -14.39 -8.88 -21.59
N LEU A 58 -13.18 -8.30 -21.56
CA LEU A 58 -12.80 -7.21 -22.45
C LEU A 58 -11.93 -7.65 -23.65
N SER A 59 -11.29 -8.83 -23.64
CA SER A 59 -10.34 -9.22 -24.70
C SER A 59 -10.92 -9.21 -26.13
N ASP A 60 -12.19 -9.59 -26.27
CA ASP A 60 -12.89 -9.65 -27.57
C ASP A 60 -14.07 -8.67 -27.66
N SER A 61 -14.12 -7.68 -26.76
CA SER A 61 -15.22 -6.72 -26.66
C SER A 61 -14.74 -5.32 -27.03
N PRO A 62 -15.58 -4.49 -27.69
CA PRO A 62 -15.30 -3.06 -27.77
C PRO A 62 -15.28 -2.44 -26.36
N PRO A 63 -14.60 -1.29 -26.17
CA PRO A 63 -14.59 -0.60 -24.88
C PRO A 63 -15.99 -0.40 -24.31
N ILE A 64 -16.18 -0.73 -23.03
CA ILE A 64 -17.45 -0.51 -22.34
C ILE A 64 -17.47 0.91 -21.79
N GLU A 65 -18.23 1.79 -22.44
CA GLU A 65 -18.37 3.18 -21.98
C GLU A 65 -19.22 3.24 -20.69
N ILE A 66 -18.65 3.80 -19.63
CA ILE A 66 -19.33 3.98 -18.33
C ILE A 66 -19.81 5.43 -18.18
N LEU A 67 -18.96 6.38 -18.57
CA LEU A 67 -19.21 7.84 -18.63
C LEU A 67 -18.53 8.43 -19.87
N PRO A 68 -18.87 9.65 -20.32
CA PRO A 68 -18.32 10.25 -21.54
C PRO A 68 -16.77 10.33 -21.62
N THR A 69 -16.07 10.25 -20.49
CA THR A 69 -14.61 10.30 -20.41
C THR A 69 -14.01 9.10 -19.68
N PHE A 70 -14.82 8.11 -19.33
CA PHE A 70 -14.40 6.94 -18.56
C PHE A 70 -15.04 5.66 -19.11
N SER A 71 -14.19 4.74 -19.54
CA SER A 71 -14.59 3.45 -20.10
C SER A 71 -13.75 2.33 -19.48
N LEU A 72 -14.23 1.10 -19.67
CA LEU A 72 -13.43 -0.10 -19.44
C LEU A 72 -12.87 -0.56 -20.77
N ASP A 73 -11.55 -0.60 -20.87
CA ASP A 73 -10.83 -0.97 -22.10
C ASP A 73 -9.54 -1.69 -21.73
N LEU A 74 -9.28 -2.84 -22.34
CA LEU A 74 -8.19 -3.72 -21.96
C LEU A 74 -6.89 -3.28 -22.62
N ALA A 75 -5.86 -3.07 -21.81
CA ALA A 75 -4.50 -2.85 -22.26
C ALA A 75 -3.52 -3.72 -21.49
N PHE A 76 -2.52 -4.24 -22.21
CA PHE A 76 -1.38 -4.92 -21.62
C PHE A 76 -0.19 -3.97 -21.67
N ASN A 77 0.32 -3.62 -20.49
CA ASN A 77 1.34 -2.60 -20.32
C ASN A 77 2.72 -3.25 -20.04
N PRO A 78 3.63 -3.27 -21.02
CA PRO A 78 4.98 -3.82 -20.85
C PRO A 78 5.93 -2.91 -20.06
N GLY A 79 5.58 -1.63 -19.89
CA GLY A 79 6.42 -0.61 -19.27
C GLY A 79 6.01 -0.30 -17.82
N VAL A 80 6.28 0.95 -17.40
CA VAL A 80 5.77 1.54 -16.15
C VAL A 80 4.54 2.41 -16.50
N ALA A 81 4.45 3.64 -16.00
CA ALA A 81 3.41 4.57 -16.41
C ALA A 81 3.70 5.07 -17.84
N PHE A 82 2.65 5.24 -18.64
CA PHE A 82 2.72 5.77 -20.01
C PHE A 82 3.58 4.95 -20.99
N GLY A 83 3.77 3.64 -20.74
CA GLY A 83 4.59 2.77 -21.58
C GLY A 83 6.11 3.02 -21.50
N MET A 84 6.57 3.91 -20.62
CA MET A 84 8.00 4.18 -20.45
C MET A 84 8.73 2.93 -19.93
N GLY A 85 9.87 2.63 -20.54
CA GLY A 85 10.72 1.51 -20.14
C GLY A 85 10.26 0.13 -20.63
N ALA A 86 9.31 0.05 -21.58
CA ALA A 86 8.88 -1.20 -22.19
C ALA A 86 10.06 -2.01 -22.77
N GLU A 87 11.03 -1.34 -23.39
CA GLU A 87 12.27 -1.91 -23.91
C GLU A 87 13.25 -2.40 -22.82
N PHE A 88 12.95 -2.11 -21.55
CA PHE A 88 13.75 -2.48 -20.37
C PHE A 88 12.94 -3.27 -19.33
N GLY A 89 11.90 -4.02 -19.75
CA GLY A 89 10.98 -4.76 -18.86
C GLY A 89 11.63 -5.42 -17.63
N PRO A 90 12.69 -6.24 -17.77
CA PRO A 90 13.34 -6.86 -16.62
C PRO A 90 13.98 -5.86 -15.64
N LEU A 91 14.64 -4.81 -16.16
CA LEU A 91 15.25 -3.76 -15.34
C LEU A 91 14.17 -2.98 -14.58
N VAL A 92 13.07 -2.65 -15.25
CA VAL A 92 11.89 -2.03 -14.64
C VAL A 92 11.35 -2.90 -13.50
N GLY A 93 11.17 -4.20 -13.73
CA GLY A 93 10.71 -5.14 -12.72
C GLY A 93 11.62 -5.16 -11.49
N VAL A 94 12.94 -5.22 -11.68
CA VAL A 94 13.92 -5.19 -10.58
C VAL A 94 13.85 -3.89 -9.78
N ILE A 95 13.74 -2.74 -10.45
CA ILE A 95 13.63 -1.43 -9.77
C ILE A 95 12.35 -1.38 -8.93
N LEU A 96 11.22 -1.81 -9.48
CA LEU A 96 9.93 -1.81 -8.77
C LEU A 96 9.96 -2.73 -7.53
N ILE A 97 10.58 -3.91 -7.65
CA ILE A 97 10.81 -4.80 -6.51
C ILE A 97 11.68 -4.13 -5.45
N GLY A 98 12.76 -3.44 -5.84
CA GLY A 98 13.62 -2.70 -4.91
C GLY A 98 12.89 -1.58 -4.15
N ILE A 99 12.01 -0.86 -4.82
CA ILE A 99 11.14 0.16 -4.21
C ILE A 99 10.17 -0.50 -3.20
N LEU A 100 9.53 -1.60 -3.58
CA LEU A 100 8.62 -2.34 -2.71
C LEU A 100 9.30 -2.93 -1.48
N MET A 101 10.51 -3.48 -1.63
CA MET A 101 11.30 -3.98 -0.50
C MET A 101 11.65 -2.85 0.47
N SER A 102 12.03 -1.69 -0.07
CA SER A 102 12.35 -0.50 0.72
C SER A 102 11.12 0.01 1.49
N LEU A 103 9.96 0.09 0.82
CA LEU A 103 8.69 0.47 1.43
C LEU A 103 8.25 -0.53 2.50
N THR A 104 8.40 -1.84 2.24
CA THR A 104 8.09 -2.90 3.20
C THR A 104 8.95 -2.80 4.45
N GLY A 105 10.27 -2.61 4.28
CA GLY A 105 11.19 -2.41 5.40
C GLY A 105 10.85 -1.16 6.20
N TRP A 106 10.51 -0.06 5.53
CA TRP A 106 10.10 1.16 6.20
C TRP A 106 8.77 0.99 6.97
N LEU A 107 7.76 0.36 6.37
CA LEU A 107 6.50 0.05 7.05
C LEU A 107 6.73 -0.84 8.29
N ALA A 108 7.58 -1.86 8.18
CA ALA A 108 7.94 -2.71 9.31
C ALA A 108 8.55 -1.90 10.47
N VAL A 109 9.42 -0.93 10.16
CA VAL A 109 9.98 -0.01 11.17
C VAL A 109 8.89 0.86 11.79
N LEU A 110 7.94 1.39 11.01
CA LEU A 110 6.83 2.21 11.54
C LEU A 110 5.92 1.40 12.47
N VAL A 111 5.55 0.18 12.06
CA VAL A 111 4.75 -0.75 12.88
C VAL A 111 5.51 -1.11 14.17
N TRP A 112 6.81 -1.39 14.08
CA TRP A 112 7.65 -1.70 15.24
C TRP A 112 7.74 -0.53 16.23
N ARG A 113 7.81 0.69 15.72
CA ARG A 113 7.79 1.93 16.53
C ARG A 113 6.41 2.24 17.11
N GLY A 114 5.38 1.45 16.79
CA GLY A 114 4.02 1.62 17.32
C GLY A 114 3.32 2.86 16.77
N ASN A 115 3.61 3.19 15.50
CA ASN A 115 3.07 4.37 14.83
C ASN A 115 1.55 4.28 14.59
N HIS A 116 0.96 5.36 14.08
CA HIS A 116 -0.49 5.45 13.89
C HIS A 116 -1.05 4.41 12.91
N LEU A 117 -2.18 3.78 13.29
CA LEU A 117 -2.84 2.74 12.49
C LEU A 117 -3.22 3.22 11.08
N VAL A 118 -3.56 4.51 10.93
CA VAL A 118 -3.89 5.11 9.63
C VAL A 118 -2.67 5.07 8.70
N ASP A 119 -1.46 5.26 9.22
CA ASP A 119 -0.25 5.24 8.39
C ASP A 119 0.02 3.82 7.93
N THR A 120 -0.18 2.84 8.82
CA THR A 120 -0.11 1.41 8.48
C THR A 120 -1.11 1.06 7.39
N LEU A 121 -2.38 1.45 7.54
CA LEU A 121 -3.43 1.20 6.55
C LEU A 121 -3.07 1.75 5.17
N LEU A 122 -2.70 3.03 5.09
CA LEU A 122 -2.45 3.70 3.82
C LEU A 122 -1.20 3.17 3.13
N LEU A 123 -0.10 2.96 3.86
CA LEU A 123 1.13 2.42 3.29
C LEU A 123 0.99 0.93 2.92
N SER A 124 0.17 0.17 3.63
CA SER A 124 -0.19 -1.20 3.23
C SER A 124 -1.03 -1.24 1.96
N LEU A 125 -1.88 -0.24 1.72
CA LEU A 125 -2.59 -0.11 0.44
C LEU A 125 -1.60 0.15 -0.70
N VAL A 126 -0.60 1.02 -0.49
CA VAL A 126 0.47 1.26 -1.47
C VAL A 126 1.24 -0.02 -1.79
N LEU A 127 1.59 -0.79 -0.76
CA LEU A 127 2.24 -2.10 -0.94
C LEU A 127 1.34 -3.07 -1.70
N ALA A 128 0.04 -3.13 -1.41
CA ALA A 128 -0.89 -3.98 -2.13
C ALA A 128 -0.88 -3.68 -3.64
N GLY A 129 -0.91 -2.39 -4.00
CA GLY A 129 -0.87 -1.95 -5.39
C GLY A 129 0.41 -2.36 -6.11
N GLY A 130 1.57 -2.04 -5.54
CA GLY A 130 2.83 -2.42 -6.18
C GLY A 130 3.04 -3.93 -6.24
N VAL A 131 2.61 -4.70 -5.22
CA VAL A 131 2.67 -6.17 -5.25
C VAL A 131 1.77 -6.74 -6.35
N GLY A 132 0.55 -6.24 -6.54
CA GLY A 132 -0.34 -6.66 -7.63
C GLY A 132 0.29 -6.48 -9.01
N ASN A 133 0.92 -5.34 -9.25
CA ASN A 133 1.63 -5.07 -10.50
C ASN A 133 2.93 -5.88 -10.69
N VAL A 134 3.60 -6.29 -9.61
CA VAL A 134 4.74 -7.22 -9.69
C VAL A 134 4.27 -8.65 -9.97
N ILE A 135 3.12 -9.06 -9.42
CA ILE A 135 2.55 -10.39 -9.70
C ILE A 135 2.30 -10.56 -11.19
N ASP A 136 1.72 -9.58 -11.88
CA ASP A 136 1.55 -9.67 -13.34
C ASP A 136 2.88 -9.86 -14.07
N ARG A 137 3.89 -9.05 -13.73
CA ARG A 137 5.23 -9.11 -14.34
C ARG A 137 5.92 -10.46 -14.18
N VAL A 138 5.64 -11.16 -13.08
CA VAL A 138 6.20 -12.48 -12.79
C VAL A 138 5.36 -13.59 -13.42
N SER A 139 4.04 -13.58 -13.17
CA SER A 139 3.13 -14.66 -13.53
C SER A 139 2.79 -14.71 -15.02
N ARG A 140 2.86 -13.56 -15.70
CA ARG A 140 2.56 -13.43 -17.14
C ARG A 140 3.85 -13.39 -17.98
N ALA A 141 5.01 -13.54 -17.37
CA ALA A 141 6.27 -13.66 -18.09
C ALA A 141 6.46 -15.10 -18.62
N PRO A 142 7.05 -15.28 -19.82
CA PRO A 142 7.53 -16.59 -20.24
C PRO A 142 8.72 -17.04 -19.38
N ASP A 143 8.86 -18.35 -19.16
CA ASP A 143 9.94 -18.94 -18.36
C ASP A 143 11.35 -18.53 -18.84
N SER A 144 11.49 -18.28 -20.14
CA SER A 144 12.75 -17.85 -20.77
C SER A 144 13.12 -16.39 -20.52
N ALA A 145 12.19 -15.56 -20.04
CA ALA A 145 12.42 -14.14 -19.79
C ALA A 145 11.64 -13.65 -18.56
N PRO A 146 12.14 -13.91 -17.33
CA PRO A 146 11.50 -13.46 -16.11
C PRO A 146 11.30 -11.94 -16.06
N LEU A 147 10.24 -11.49 -15.38
CA LEU A 147 9.91 -10.06 -15.18
C LEU A 147 9.57 -9.30 -16.47
N THR A 148 9.31 -10.01 -17.58
CA THR A 148 8.84 -9.40 -18.84
C THR A 148 7.33 -9.45 -19.02
N GLY A 149 6.59 -9.99 -18.04
CA GLY A 149 5.13 -10.04 -18.10
C GLY A 149 4.54 -8.63 -18.12
N GLU A 150 3.43 -8.47 -18.84
CA GLU A 150 2.75 -7.19 -18.98
C GLU A 150 1.72 -7.00 -17.86
N VAL A 151 1.57 -5.77 -17.40
CA VAL A 151 0.54 -5.42 -16.41
C VAL A 151 -0.80 -5.30 -17.12
N VAL A 152 -1.85 -5.84 -16.49
CA VAL A 152 -3.22 -5.74 -17.03
C VAL A 152 -3.86 -4.44 -16.56
N ASP A 153 -4.12 -3.55 -17.51
CA ASP A 153 -4.79 -2.27 -17.32
C ASP A 153 -6.19 -2.31 -17.95
N TYR A 154 -7.17 -1.69 -17.29
CA TYR A 154 -8.58 -1.78 -17.73
C TYR A 154 -9.43 -0.54 -17.42
N LEU A 155 -8.93 0.42 -16.64
CA LEU A 155 -9.61 1.67 -16.31
C LEU A 155 -9.13 2.74 -17.28
N ALA A 156 -9.93 3.05 -18.30
CA ALA A 156 -9.57 3.99 -19.35
C ALA A 156 -10.20 5.35 -19.11
N VAL A 157 -9.36 6.39 -19.04
CA VAL A 157 -9.80 7.79 -18.97
C VAL A 157 -9.34 8.49 -20.25
N SER A 158 -10.26 9.12 -20.98
CA SER A 158 -10.04 9.57 -22.37
C SER A 158 -8.86 10.55 -22.57
N TRP A 159 -8.47 11.27 -21.52
CA TRP A 159 -7.38 12.25 -21.53
C TRP A 159 -6.15 11.80 -20.71
N PHE A 160 -6.13 10.55 -20.25
CA PHE A 160 -5.09 10.00 -19.40
C PHE A 160 -4.69 8.57 -19.85
N ALA A 161 -3.74 7.96 -19.17
CA ALA A 161 -3.39 6.55 -19.40
C ALA A 161 -4.53 5.62 -18.96
N ILE A 162 -4.54 4.40 -19.50
CA ILE A 162 -5.30 3.28 -18.94
C ILE A 162 -4.50 2.76 -17.74
N PHE A 163 -5.19 2.45 -16.65
CA PHE A 163 -4.59 1.99 -15.39
C PHE A 163 -5.44 0.90 -14.76
N ASN A 164 -5.04 0.43 -13.58
CA ASN A 164 -5.76 -0.62 -12.86
C ASN A 164 -6.00 -0.27 -11.38
N LEU A 165 -6.66 -1.19 -10.66
CA LEU A 165 -6.94 -1.04 -9.24
C LEU A 165 -5.66 -0.99 -8.39
N ALA A 166 -4.62 -1.75 -8.74
CA ALA A 166 -3.30 -1.63 -8.11
C ALA A 166 -2.71 -0.21 -8.22
N ASP A 167 -2.85 0.48 -9.34
CA ASP A 167 -2.41 1.87 -9.49
C ASP A 167 -3.23 2.84 -8.62
N VAL A 168 -4.54 2.60 -8.51
CA VAL A 168 -5.42 3.35 -7.60
C VAL A 168 -4.97 3.19 -6.15
N PHE A 169 -4.61 1.98 -5.74
CA PHE A 169 -4.09 1.70 -4.41
C PHE A 169 -2.75 2.39 -4.16
N ALA A 170 -1.83 2.33 -5.12
CA ALA A 170 -0.52 2.96 -5.03
C ALA A 170 -0.62 4.49 -4.94
N VAL A 171 -1.26 5.11 -5.93
CA VAL A 171 -1.36 6.58 -6.02
C VAL A 171 -2.28 7.12 -4.93
N GLY A 172 -3.47 6.54 -4.77
CA GLY A 172 -4.44 6.95 -3.77
C GLY A 172 -3.91 6.78 -2.33
N GLY A 173 -3.21 5.68 -2.05
CA GLY A 173 -2.58 5.43 -0.76
C GLY A 173 -1.50 6.45 -0.42
N VAL A 174 -0.59 6.75 -1.37
CA VAL A 174 0.46 7.77 -1.17
C VAL A 174 -0.14 9.16 -0.97
N LEU A 175 -1.09 9.57 -1.82
CA LEU A 175 -1.72 10.89 -1.72
C LEU A 175 -2.48 11.07 -0.40
N ALA A 176 -3.27 10.08 -0.01
CA ALA A 176 -3.98 10.10 1.27
C ALA A 176 -3.00 10.16 2.45
N TRP A 177 -1.89 9.41 2.38
CA TRP A 177 -0.86 9.42 3.42
C TRP A 177 -0.19 10.79 3.55
N ILE A 178 0.15 11.43 2.44
CA ILE A 178 0.70 12.80 2.42
C ILE A 178 -0.26 13.77 3.11
N VAL A 179 -1.55 13.73 2.76
CA VAL A 179 -2.57 14.59 3.39
C VAL A 179 -2.63 14.37 4.89
N VAL A 180 -2.62 13.11 5.33
CA VAL A 180 -2.62 12.76 6.77
C VAL A 180 -1.39 13.34 7.48
N VAL A 181 -0.21 13.23 6.90
CA VAL A 181 1.03 13.80 7.46
C VAL A 181 0.95 15.32 7.52
N MET A 182 0.51 15.99 6.45
CA MET A 182 0.38 17.45 6.41
C MET A 182 -0.61 17.98 7.46
N VAL A 183 -1.76 17.34 7.60
CA VAL A 183 -2.77 17.74 8.59
C VAL A 183 -2.25 17.57 10.02
N ARG A 184 -1.54 16.47 10.30
CA ARG A 184 -0.94 16.26 11.63
C ARG A 184 0.17 17.27 11.93
N SER A 185 1.03 17.57 10.96
CA SER A 185 2.10 18.55 11.12
C SER A 185 1.55 19.95 11.44
N ARG A 186 0.48 20.38 10.77
CA ARG A 186 -0.17 21.68 11.07
C ARG A 186 -0.77 21.76 12.47
N ARG A 187 -1.33 20.66 12.98
CA ARG A 187 -1.87 20.62 14.35
C ARG A 187 -0.78 20.78 15.40
N GLN A 188 0.37 20.14 15.19
CA GLN A 188 1.51 20.26 16.09
C GLN A 188 2.02 21.70 16.16
N SER A 189 2.15 22.40 15.03
CA SER A 189 2.57 23.81 15.00
C SER A 189 1.54 24.80 15.55
N ALA A 190 0.27 24.41 15.68
CA ALA A 190 -0.78 25.25 16.27
C ALA A 190 -0.87 25.08 17.80
N ASP A 191 -0.33 23.98 18.31
CA ASP A 191 -0.30 23.64 19.75
C ASP A 191 1.02 24.09 20.43
N GLU A 192 2.02 24.55 19.64
CA GLU A 192 3.30 25.15 20.07
C GLU A 192 3.21 26.67 20.19
#